data_AF-A0A7E5W122-F1
#
_entry.id   AF-A0A7E5W122-F1
#
_cell.length_a   1.000
_cell.length_b   1.000
_cell.length_c   1.000
_cell.angle_alpha   90.00
_cell.angle_beta   90.00
_cell.angle_gamma   90.00
#
_symmetry.space_group_name_H-M   'P 1'
#
loop_
_entity.id
_entity.type
_entity.pdbx_description
1 polymer ?
#
loop_
_entity_poly.entity_id
_entity_poly.type
_entity_poly.pdbx_seq_one_letter_code
_entity_poly.pdbx_strand_id
1 'polypeptide(L)'
;MKKGDDDEGEGQNLFYRQASSKAFEKSNQEFLQASGSDELESITSVKTELCLPYLQSTLFACLLEDGITQLRILDECNNELRIIKTIADMAMLRSKKFEIERGTKTTDDLSMVNPGNVDSMQYKLDKLAADRIYCNEVLMGTYLELSLYRCYRTMTDSSQDFVDREAYRMNLVDEEARNKALRKELMRQLRQQRNHMKTVAYDTDLIIDQLKSRVEDAALNAETRGRYIENWQRARTEQHQQSILDKESGPSDSIEFYRLRLSQEQRIHAEVELLVNIFISDTLQKVETWMNKYDTDMEDMDLKIQIMKNKYQSAVEQREEMEQTYAYHEVLMKNWIQFKDDRTKALEYQELMTKSAIIVQAWWRGLLVRLQLGPYKPPRRRPPPPGEAKKKK
;
A
#
# COMPACT_ATOMS: atom_id res chain seq x y z
N MET A 1 5.01 25.66 25.64
CA MET A 1 5.17 27.09 25.94
C MET A 1 4.68 27.34 27.36
N LYS A 2 5.54 27.12 28.37
CA LYS A 2 5.38 27.53 29.77
C LYS A 2 6.79 27.48 30.35
N LYS A 3 7.35 28.65 30.59
CA LYS A 3 8.70 28.88 31.09
C LYS A 3 8.59 30.06 32.05
N GLY A 4 9.14 29.92 33.25
CA GLY A 4 9.26 30.99 34.24
C GLY A 4 8.42 30.74 35.47
N ASP A 5 9.05 30.21 36.52
CA ASP A 5 8.76 30.45 37.94
C ASP A 5 9.90 29.85 38.82
N ASP A 6 11.18 30.09 38.45
CA ASP A 6 12.34 29.56 39.18
C ASP A 6 13.28 30.64 39.77
N ASP A 7 12.99 31.94 39.60
CA ASP A 7 13.95 33.01 39.94
C ASP A 7 13.72 33.73 41.29
N GLU A 8 12.67 33.40 42.05
CA GLU A 8 12.43 34.01 43.37
C GLU A 8 13.14 33.28 44.54
N GLY A 9 13.69 32.09 44.28
CA GLY A 9 14.32 31.24 45.31
C GLY A 9 15.77 31.59 45.67
N GLU A 10 16.53 32.20 44.76
CA GLU A 10 17.96 32.47 44.98
C GLU A 10 18.21 33.73 45.82
N GLY A 11 17.35 34.75 45.69
CA GLY A 11 17.49 36.02 46.42
C GLY A 11 17.29 35.88 47.93
N GLN A 12 16.37 35.02 48.37
CA GLN A 12 16.15 34.77 49.80
C GLN A 12 17.31 33.96 50.42
N ASN A 13 17.89 33.03 49.66
CA ASN A 13 18.97 32.17 50.15
C ASN A 13 20.30 32.94 50.34
N LEU A 14 20.56 33.94 49.50
CA LEU A 14 21.72 34.83 49.66
C LEU A 14 21.59 35.76 50.88
N PHE A 15 20.39 36.29 51.14
CA PHE A 15 20.15 37.15 52.31
C PHE A 15 20.28 36.38 53.63
N TYR A 16 19.76 35.14 53.69
CA TYR A 16 19.93 34.26 54.84
C TYR A 16 21.40 33.86 55.06
N ARG A 17 22.17 33.61 53.99
CA ARG A 17 23.62 33.34 54.11
C ARG A 17 24.41 34.54 54.61
N GLN A 18 24.11 35.76 54.15
CA GLN A 18 24.79 36.97 54.63
C GLN A 18 24.44 37.33 56.07
N ALA A 19 23.18 37.13 56.48
CA ALA A 19 22.75 37.34 57.87
C ALA A 19 23.39 36.30 58.81
N SER A 20 23.50 35.04 58.39
CA SER A 20 24.16 33.98 59.15
C SER A 20 25.68 34.20 59.27
N SER A 21 26.35 34.66 58.21
CA SER A 21 27.78 34.99 58.25
C SER A 21 28.09 36.15 59.18
N LYS A 22 27.27 37.20 59.18
CA LYS A 22 27.44 38.35 60.09
C LYS A 22 27.10 38.00 61.54
N ALA A 23 26.12 37.11 61.77
CA ALA A 23 25.83 36.58 63.10
C ALA A 23 26.97 35.69 63.62
N PHE A 24 27.58 34.89 62.75
CA PHE A 24 28.74 34.06 63.08
C PHE A 24 30.01 34.90 63.35
N GLU A 25 30.26 35.93 62.56
CA GLU A 25 31.38 36.86 62.81
C GLU A 25 31.18 37.66 64.09
N LYS A 26 29.96 38.12 64.39
CA LYS A 26 29.66 38.84 65.63
C LYS A 26 29.76 37.92 66.86
N SER A 27 29.29 36.68 66.75
CA SER A 27 29.42 35.65 67.79
C SER A 27 30.89 35.25 68.01
N ASN A 28 31.71 35.18 66.95
CA ASN A 28 33.15 34.94 67.10
C ASN A 28 33.90 36.15 67.66
N GLN A 29 33.48 37.37 67.35
CA GLN A 29 34.10 38.59 67.88
C GLN A 29 33.74 38.81 69.37
N GLU A 30 32.53 38.45 69.78
CA GLU A 30 32.09 38.41 71.19
C GLU A 30 32.77 37.24 71.96
N PHE A 31 33.03 36.10 71.30
CA PHE A 31 33.79 34.98 71.89
C PHE A 31 35.29 35.29 72.04
N LEU A 32 35.90 36.00 71.08
CA LEU A 32 37.30 36.43 71.14
C LEU A 32 37.54 37.59 72.12
N GLN A 33 36.53 38.43 72.41
CA GLN A 33 36.61 39.46 73.45
C GLN A 33 36.31 38.92 74.86
N ALA A 34 35.57 37.81 74.99
CA ALA A 34 35.30 37.16 76.29
C ALA A 34 36.43 36.22 76.77
N SER A 35 37.34 35.80 75.88
CA SER A 35 38.43 34.85 76.18
C SER A 35 39.82 35.52 76.32
N GLY A 36 39.91 36.85 76.22
CA GLY A 36 41.17 37.55 75.95
C GLY A 36 41.85 38.28 77.11
N SER A 37 41.24 38.40 78.30
CA SER A 37 41.82 39.25 79.36
C SER A 37 41.68 38.76 80.79
N ASP A 38 40.85 37.75 81.09
CA ASP A 38 40.65 37.26 82.47
C ASP A 38 41.32 35.91 82.76
N GLU A 39 41.82 35.19 81.75
CA GLU A 39 42.44 33.86 81.94
C GLU A 39 43.95 33.92 82.27
N LEU A 40 44.65 35.04 82.06
CA LEU A 40 46.10 35.10 82.31
C LEU A 40 46.46 35.60 83.73
N GLU A 41 45.56 36.30 84.41
CA GLU A 41 45.74 36.71 85.82
C GLU A 41 45.12 35.70 86.81
N SER A 42 44.22 34.80 86.39
CA SER A 42 43.68 33.75 87.27
C SER A 42 44.64 32.55 87.44
N ILE A 43 45.48 32.25 86.43
CA ILE A 43 46.42 31.11 86.45
C ILE A 43 47.59 31.31 87.43
N THR A 44 47.87 32.55 87.86
CA THR A 44 48.89 32.83 88.87
C THR A 44 48.31 32.96 90.29
N SER A 45 47.02 33.28 90.45
CA SER A 45 46.34 33.33 91.75
C SER A 45 45.89 31.94 92.25
N VAL A 46 45.48 31.02 91.36
CA VAL A 46 45.08 29.65 91.75
C VAL A 46 46.26 28.83 92.30
N LYS A 47 47.50 29.19 91.93
CA LYS A 47 48.70 28.50 92.44
C LYS A 47 48.95 28.73 93.93
N THR A 48 48.41 29.80 94.52
CA THR A 48 48.55 30.13 95.94
C THR A 48 47.40 29.63 96.82
N GLU A 49 46.25 29.25 96.25
CA GLU A 49 45.09 28.77 97.02
C GLU A 49 45.19 27.29 97.42
N LEU A 50 45.94 26.49 96.64
CA LEU A 50 46.07 25.05 96.86
C LEU A 50 47.30 24.67 97.72
N CYS A 51 47.84 25.62 98.48
CA CYS A 51 49.04 25.40 99.28
C CYS A 51 48.80 25.73 100.75
N LEU A 52 49.28 24.85 101.63
CA LEU A 52 49.04 24.95 103.07
C LEU A 52 50.20 25.66 103.78
N PRO A 53 49.92 26.41 104.87
CA PRO A 53 50.93 26.87 105.80
C PRO A 53 51.82 25.71 106.27
N TYR A 54 53.12 25.96 106.48
CA TYR A 54 54.13 24.92 106.75
C TYR A 54 53.69 23.91 107.83
N LEU A 55 53.26 24.40 108.99
CA LEU A 55 52.84 23.54 110.10
C LEU A 55 51.62 22.67 109.74
N GLN A 56 50.67 23.21 108.99
CA GLN A 56 49.49 22.48 108.54
C GLN A 56 49.87 21.44 107.49
N SER A 57 50.69 21.81 106.51
CA SER A 57 51.19 20.91 105.47
C SER A 57 51.95 19.73 106.06
N THR A 58 52.84 19.97 107.03
CA THR A 58 53.59 18.90 107.70
C THR A 58 52.68 18.02 108.55
N LEU A 59 51.69 18.60 109.23
CA LEU A 59 50.73 17.83 110.02
C LEU A 59 49.87 16.91 109.13
N PHE A 60 49.35 17.44 108.01
CA PHE A 60 48.61 16.63 107.04
C PHE A 60 49.50 15.59 106.35
N ALA A 61 50.75 15.92 106.03
CA ALA A 61 51.70 14.95 105.48
C ALA A 61 51.97 13.80 106.46
N CYS A 62 52.18 14.08 107.76
CA CYS A 62 52.34 13.01 108.76
C CYS A 62 51.07 12.15 108.89
N LEU A 63 49.88 12.77 108.89
CA LEU A 63 48.62 12.01 108.92
C LEU A 63 48.42 11.14 107.67
N LEU A 64 48.82 11.65 106.49
CA LEU A 64 48.78 10.87 105.25
C LEU A 64 49.82 9.76 105.25
N GLU A 65 51.02 10.00 105.78
CA GLU A 65 52.06 8.98 105.95
C GLU A 65 51.58 7.84 106.85
N ASP A 66 50.99 8.18 108.00
CA ASP A 66 50.37 7.20 108.90
C ASP A 66 49.22 6.47 108.20
N GLY A 67 48.38 7.18 107.45
CA GLY A 67 47.26 6.61 106.69
C GLY A 67 47.71 5.64 105.58
N ILE A 68 48.74 6.01 104.80
CA ILE A 68 49.34 5.16 103.76
C ILE A 68 49.96 3.93 104.40
N THR A 69 50.65 4.10 105.53
CA THR A 69 51.28 3.00 106.27
C THR A 69 50.23 2.04 106.81
N GLN A 70 49.13 2.55 107.37
CA GLN A 70 47.99 1.75 107.81
C GLN A 70 47.32 1.02 106.64
N LEU A 71 47.09 1.68 105.50
CA LEU A 71 46.53 1.04 104.29
C LEU A 71 47.43 -0.07 103.73
N ARG A 72 48.75 0.12 103.81
CA ARG A 72 49.73 -0.90 103.44
C ARG A 72 49.70 -2.09 104.39
N ILE A 73 49.68 -1.84 105.71
CA ILE A 73 49.56 -2.90 106.72
C ILE A 73 48.25 -3.67 106.52
N LEU A 74 47.13 -2.96 106.31
CA LEU A 74 45.83 -3.60 106.07
C LEU A 74 45.84 -4.51 104.85
N ASP A 75 46.56 -4.16 103.79
CA ASP A 75 46.74 -5.04 102.64
C ASP A 75 47.61 -6.25 102.94
N GLU A 76 48.76 -6.03 103.56
CA GLU A 76 49.71 -7.10 103.88
C GLU A 76 49.10 -8.08 104.89
N CYS A 77 48.23 -7.62 105.79
CA CYS A 77 47.55 -8.45 106.78
C CYS A 77 46.27 -9.12 106.25
N ASN A 78 45.68 -8.66 105.15
CA ASN A 78 44.46 -9.26 104.59
C ASN A 78 44.75 -10.47 103.70
N ASN A 79 45.31 -11.51 104.33
CA ASN A 79 45.68 -12.76 103.68
C ASN A 79 44.48 -13.46 103.04
N GLU A 80 43.30 -13.37 103.66
CA GLU A 80 42.07 -13.98 103.15
C GLU A 80 41.65 -13.39 101.80
N LEU A 81 41.55 -12.06 101.67
CA LEU A 81 41.22 -11.42 100.39
C LEU A 81 42.29 -11.67 99.32
N ARG A 82 43.57 -11.70 99.70
CA ARG A 82 44.66 -12.04 98.77
C ARG A 82 44.56 -13.48 98.26
N ILE A 83 44.23 -14.44 99.13
CA ILE A 83 44.00 -15.83 98.74
C ILE A 83 42.77 -15.92 97.83
N ILE A 84 41.67 -15.25 98.17
CA ILE A 84 40.46 -15.26 97.33
C ILE A 84 40.75 -14.64 95.96
N LYS A 85 41.46 -13.50 95.89
CA LYS A 85 41.85 -12.86 94.63
C LYS A 85 42.74 -13.76 93.78
N THR A 86 43.75 -14.39 94.39
CA THR A 86 44.67 -15.29 93.67
C THR A 86 43.97 -16.55 93.17
N ILE A 87 42.95 -17.05 93.89
CA ILE A 87 42.09 -18.14 93.43
C ILE A 87 41.25 -17.69 92.23
N ALA A 88 40.66 -16.50 92.31
CA ALA A 88 39.83 -15.92 91.27
C ALA A 88 40.66 -15.67 89.98
N ASP A 89 41.89 -15.17 90.14
CA ASP A 89 42.86 -14.96 89.05
C ASP A 89 43.63 -16.22 88.65
N MET A 90 43.40 -17.37 89.30
CA MET A 90 44.21 -18.57 89.12
C MET A 90 44.19 -19.06 87.67
N ALA A 91 43.12 -18.78 86.93
CA ALA A 91 43.08 -19.02 85.50
C ALA A 91 44.09 -18.10 84.76
N MET A 92 44.06 -16.79 85.01
CA MET A 92 44.96 -15.81 84.38
C MET A 92 46.43 -16.04 84.76
N LEU A 93 46.70 -16.34 86.02
CA LEU A 93 48.04 -16.65 86.52
C LEU A 93 48.59 -17.94 85.91
N ARG A 94 47.74 -18.97 85.71
CA ARG A 94 48.13 -20.18 84.98
C ARG A 94 48.47 -19.90 83.53
N SER A 95 47.69 -19.08 82.81
CA SER A 95 48.05 -18.70 81.43
C SER A 95 49.36 -17.93 81.35
N LYS A 96 49.63 -17.00 82.28
CA LYS A 96 50.89 -16.27 82.33
C LYS A 96 52.09 -17.18 82.62
N LYS A 97 51.94 -18.15 83.52
CA LYS A 97 53.02 -19.09 83.89
C LYS A 97 53.42 -20.04 82.76
N PHE A 98 52.48 -20.41 81.89
CA PHE A 98 52.70 -21.34 80.79
C PHE A 98 52.80 -20.66 79.41
N GLU A 99 52.91 -19.33 79.37
CA GLU A 99 52.99 -18.51 78.15
C GLU A 99 51.89 -18.82 77.12
N ILE A 100 50.71 -19.26 77.60
CA ILE A 100 49.56 -19.53 76.74
C ILE A 100 48.91 -18.18 76.44
N GLU A 101 49.07 -17.68 75.22
CA GLU A 101 48.34 -16.52 74.70
C GLU A 101 46.84 -16.80 74.76
N ARG A 102 46.18 -16.33 75.83
CA ARG A 102 44.74 -16.19 75.79
C ARG A 102 44.44 -15.04 74.85
N GLY A 103 43.90 -15.37 73.69
CA GLY A 103 43.47 -14.41 72.69
C GLY A 103 42.39 -13.49 73.26
N THR A 104 42.81 -12.38 73.86
CA THR A 104 41.98 -11.21 74.12
C THR A 104 42.90 -9.98 74.10
N LYS A 105 43.31 -9.57 72.89
CA LYS A 105 43.32 -8.13 72.61
C LYS A 105 41.86 -7.71 72.58
N THR A 106 41.27 -7.54 73.75
CA THR A 106 39.98 -6.89 73.90
C THR A 106 40.19 -5.44 73.48
N THR A 107 39.77 -5.13 72.25
CA THR A 107 39.82 -3.80 71.63
C THR A 107 38.75 -2.85 72.18
N ASP A 108 38.02 -3.27 73.21
CA ASP A 108 36.91 -2.55 73.79
C ASP A 108 37.01 -2.59 75.31
N ASP A 109 37.31 -1.43 75.93
CA ASP A 109 37.48 -1.25 77.38
C ASP A 109 36.21 -1.64 78.18
N LEU A 110 35.06 -1.83 77.50
CA LEU A 110 33.79 -2.24 78.10
C LEU A 110 33.54 -3.77 78.08
N SER A 111 34.37 -4.56 77.39
CA SER A 111 34.19 -6.01 77.24
C SER A 111 34.37 -6.84 78.51
N MET A 112 35.00 -6.27 79.56
CA MET A 112 35.17 -6.89 80.88
C MET A 112 33.91 -6.75 81.77
N VAL A 113 33.03 -5.80 81.45
CA VAL A 113 31.82 -5.52 82.24
C VAL A 113 30.61 -6.14 81.54
N ASN A 114 30.43 -7.44 81.71
CA ASN A 114 29.19 -8.11 81.31
C ASN A 114 28.05 -7.63 82.24
N PRO A 115 26.95 -7.03 81.75
CA PRO A 115 25.84 -6.54 82.60
C PRO A 115 25.20 -7.63 83.47
N GLY A 116 25.27 -8.91 83.04
CA GLY A 116 24.82 -10.07 83.81
C GLY A 116 25.85 -10.66 84.78
N ASN A 117 27.08 -10.13 84.82
CA ASN A 117 28.18 -10.61 85.66
C ASN A 117 28.79 -9.50 86.55
N VAL A 118 28.14 -8.33 86.63
CA VAL A 118 28.54 -7.21 87.51
C VAL A 118 28.47 -7.61 88.99
N ASP A 119 27.60 -8.57 89.32
CA ASP A 119 27.50 -9.13 90.67
C ASP A 119 28.53 -10.22 90.99
N SER A 120 29.35 -10.61 90.00
CA SER A 120 30.40 -11.60 90.16
C SER A 120 31.39 -11.18 91.23
N MET A 121 31.79 -12.15 92.06
CA MET A 121 32.84 -11.97 93.05
C MET A 121 34.16 -11.52 92.40
N GLN A 122 34.45 -11.97 91.17
CA GLN A 122 35.64 -11.58 90.42
C GLN A 122 35.66 -10.06 90.15
N TYR A 123 34.57 -9.52 89.60
CA TYR A 123 34.47 -8.10 89.28
C TYR A 123 34.55 -7.22 90.53
N LYS A 124 33.88 -7.63 91.62
CA LYS A 124 33.94 -6.91 92.90
C LYS A 124 35.37 -6.86 93.45
N LEU A 125 36.12 -7.95 93.33
CA LEU A 125 37.52 -8.01 93.76
C LEU A 125 38.47 -7.23 92.84
N ASP A 126 38.27 -7.27 91.53
CA ASP A 126 39.03 -6.48 90.55
C ASP A 126 38.79 -4.99 90.73
N LYS A 127 37.53 -4.58 90.91
CA LYS A 127 37.16 -3.19 91.20
C LYS A 127 37.77 -2.74 92.52
N LEU A 128 37.64 -3.52 93.60
CA LEU A 128 38.21 -3.17 94.89
C LEU A 128 39.74 -3.02 94.82
N ALA A 129 40.41 -3.89 94.06
CA ALA A 129 41.85 -3.76 93.82
C ALA A 129 42.20 -2.48 93.05
N ALA A 130 41.45 -2.16 91.99
CA ALA A 130 41.63 -0.94 91.20
C ALA A 130 41.37 0.34 92.02
N ASP A 131 40.25 0.40 92.74
CA ASP A 131 39.88 1.51 93.63
C ASP A 131 40.95 1.71 94.71
N ARG A 132 41.50 0.62 95.24
CA ARG A 132 42.55 0.69 96.25
C ARG A 132 43.88 1.19 95.69
N ILE A 133 44.30 0.71 94.52
CA ILE A 133 45.51 1.21 93.84
C ILE A 133 45.36 2.70 93.58
N TYR A 134 44.22 3.11 93.02
CA TYR A 134 43.91 4.51 92.74
C TYR A 134 43.94 5.38 94.02
N CYS A 135 43.26 4.96 95.09
CA CYS A 135 43.31 5.68 96.37
C CYS A 135 44.74 5.80 96.90
N ASN A 136 45.55 4.74 96.79
CA ASN A 136 46.94 4.78 97.24
C ASN A 136 47.79 5.71 96.37
N GLU A 137 47.61 5.72 95.06
CA GLU A 137 48.29 6.63 94.14
C GLU A 137 47.95 8.10 94.43
N VAL A 138 46.68 8.41 94.67
CA VAL A 138 46.23 9.76 95.03
C VAL A 138 46.78 10.16 96.41
N LEU A 139 46.70 9.28 97.42
CA LEU A 139 47.22 9.57 98.76
C LEU A 139 48.76 9.72 98.77
N MET A 140 49.47 8.87 98.04
CA MET A 140 50.93 8.94 97.93
C MET A 140 51.36 10.18 97.14
N GLY A 141 50.69 10.51 96.03
CA GLY A 141 50.94 11.72 95.26
C GLY A 141 50.71 12.97 96.09
N THR A 142 49.59 13.02 96.83
CA THR A 142 49.28 14.15 97.74
C THR A 142 50.24 14.26 98.92
N TYR A 143 50.68 13.13 99.50
CA TYR A 143 51.74 13.11 100.51
C TYR A 143 53.06 13.69 99.99
N LEU A 144 53.50 13.25 98.80
CA LEU A 144 54.71 13.76 98.17
C LEU A 144 54.60 15.26 97.84
N GLU A 145 53.45 15.71 97.37
CA GLU A 145 53.23 17.13 97.09
C GLU A 145 53.18 18.00 98.36
N LEU A 146 52.56 17.51 99.43
CA LEU A 146 52.50 18.23 100.72
C LEU A 146 53.84 18.28 101.44
N SER A 147 54.66 17.23 101.32
CA SER A 147 55.99 17.16 101.92
C SER A 147 57.03 18.00 101.17
N LEU A 148 56.98 18.03 99.83
CA LEU A 148 57.97 18.72 99.00
C LEU A 148 57.57 20.15 98.62
N TYR A 149 56.31 20.34 98.22
CA TYR A 149 55.83 21.58 97.60
C TYR A 149 54.80 22.33 98.45
N ARG A 150 54.30 21.70 99.53
CA ARG A 150 53.25 22.22 100.42
C ARG A 150 51.91 22.46 99.73
N CYS A 151 51.64 21.74 98.64
CA CYS A 151 50.41 21.89 97.88
C CYS A 151 49.69 20.54 97.74
N TYR A 152 48.42 20.56 97.34
CA TYR A 152 47.57 19.36 97.23
C TYR A 152 46.87 19.23 95.88
N ARG A 153 47.54 19.65 94.80
CA ARG A 153 46.96 19.70 93.45
C ARG A 153 46.54 18.33 92.94
N THR A 154 47.34 17.30 93.21
CA THR A 154 46.99 15.91 92.87
C THR A 154 45.63 15.51 93.43
N MET A 155 45.24 15.97 94.63
CA MET A 155 43.92 15.68 95.20
C MET A 155 42.81 16.44 94.48
N THR A 156 43.06 17.71 94.18
CA THR A 156 42.10 18.60 93.51
C THR A 156 41.84 18.16 92.07
N ASP A 157 42.89 17.83 91.33
CA ASP A 157 42.81 17.33 89.95
C ASP A 157 42.08 15.99 89.92
N SER A 158 42.41 15.06 90.85
CA SER A 158 41.68 13.81 91.03
C SER A 158 40.19 14.04 91.32
N SER A 159 39.86 15.00 92.19
CA SER A 159 38.47 15.35 92.49
C SER A 159 37.74 15.95 91.29
N GLN A 160 38.42 16.79 90.49
CA GLN A 160 37.83 17.38 89.28
C GLN A 160 37.59 16.31 88.22
N ASP A 161 38.55 15.39 88.02
CA ASP A 161 38.39 14.23 87.14
C ASP A 161 37.18 13.37 87.52
N PHE A 162 36.89 13.20 88.82
CA PHE A 162 35.67 12.51 89.26
C PHE A 162 34.39 13.26 88.89
N VAL A 163 34.36 14.58 89.07
CA VAL A 163 33.22 15.42 88.70
C VAL A 163 32.97 15.37 87.19
N ASP A 164 34.03 15.48 86.39
CA ASP A 164 33.95 15.46 84.93
C ASP A 164 33.50 14.09 84.41
N ARG A 165 34.02 13.00 85.01
CA ARG A 165 33.56 11.63 84.71
C ARG A 165 32.09 11.45 85.03
N GLU A 166 31.60 11.96 86.16
CA GLU A 166 30.19 11.83 86.52
C GLU A 166 29.30 12.67 85.60
N ALA A 167 29.71 13.88 85.24
CA ALA A 167 29.01 14.70 84.25
C ALA A 167 28.95 14.00 82.88
N TYR A 168 30.05 13.38 82.44
CA TYR A 168 30.07 12.58 81.22
C TYR A 168 29.11 11.39 81.29
N ARG A 169 29.06 10.68 82.42
CA ARG A 169 28.12 9.55 82.62
C ARG A 169 26.67 10.01 82.56
N MET A 170 26.33 11.14 83.16
CA MET A 170 24.98 11.70 83.09
C MET A 170 24.60 12.08 81.66
N ASN A 171 25.49 12.77 80.94
CA ASN A 171 25.27 13.10 79.52
C ASN A 171 25.06 11.84 78.67
N LEU A 172 25.85 10.79 78.92
CA LEU A 172 25.72 9.52 78.20
C LEU A 172 24.38 8.84 78.45
N VAL A 173 23.85 8.89 79.69
CA VAL A 173 22.52 8.38 80.04
C VAL A 173 21.43 9.14 79.30
N ASP A 174 21.53 10.47 79.24
CA ASP A 174 20.55 11.30 78.53
C ASP A 174 20.57 11.07 77.02
N GLU A 175 21.75 10.94 76.41
CA GLU A 175 21.91 10.56 75.01
C GLU A 175 21.34 9.17 74.74
N GLU A 176 21.56 8.21 75.63
CA GLU A 176 21.03 6.86 75.51
C GLU A 176 19.49 6.85 75.56
N ALA A 177 18.90 7.63 76.46
CA ALA A 177 17.46 7.82 76.56
C ALA A 177 16.88 8.47 75.29
N ARG A 178 17.53 9.51 74.77
CA ARG A 178 17.15 10.17 73.50
C ARG A 178 17.25 9.22 72.32
N ASN A 179 18.34 8.46 72.21
CA ASN A 179 18.52 7.46 71.18
C ASN A 179 17.49 6.34 71.25
N LYS A 180 17.13 5.87 72.46
CA LYS A 180 16.04 4.91 72.67
C LYS A 180 14.70 5.46 72.19
N ALA A 181 14.38 6.72 72.50
CA ALA A 181 13.14 7.36 72.05
C ALA A 181 13.11 7.49 70.52
N LEU A 182 14.20 7.96 69.91
CA LEU A 182 14.32 8.09 68.46
C LEU A 182 14.19 6.73 67.75
N ARG A 183 14.85 5.68 68.27
CA ARG A 183 14.72 4.32 67.71
C ARG A 183 13.28 3.82 67.75
N LYS A 184 12.55 4.06 68.85
CA LYS A 184 11.13 3.69 68.95
C LYS A 184 10.28 4.44 67.92
N GLU A 185 10.52 5.74 67.75
CA GLU A 185 9.78 6.55 66.79
C GLU A 185 10.07 6.14 65.34
N LEU A 186 11.34 5.91 64.99
CA LEU A 186 11.72 5.42 63.66
C LEU A 186 11.11 4.04 63.38
N MET A 187 11.09 3.13 64.36
CA MET A 187 10.41 1.83 64.21
C MET A 187 8.89 2.01 64.01
N ARG A 188 8.25 2.97 64.70
CA ARG A 188 6.84 3.29 64.50
C ARG A 188 6.58 3.78 63.08
N GLN A 189 7.40 4.71 62.59
CA GLN A 189 7.31 5.25 61.22
C GLN A 189 7.52 4.17 60.18
N LEU A 190 8.54 3.31 60.33
CA LEU A 190 8.77 2.17 59.43
C LEU A 190 7.56 1.23 59.38
N ARG A 191 6.93 0.95 60.53
CA ARG A 191 5.73 0.12 60.57
C ARG A 191 4.54 0.79 59.87
N GLN A 192 4.36 2.09 60.05
CA GLN A 192 3.32 2.86 59.36
C GLN A 192 3.53 2.90 57.86
N GLN A 193 4.75 3.19 57.39
CA GLN A 193 5.11 3.17 55.98
C GLN A 193 4.90 1.78 55.36
N ARG A 194 5.30 0.71 56.06
CA ARG A 194 5.05 -0.66 55.59
C ARG A 194 3.56 -0.97 55.47
N ASN A 195 2.73 -0.53 56.43
CA ASN A 195 1.29 -0.73 56.36
C ASN A 195 0.66 0.08 55.23
N HIS A 196 1.05 1.36 55.09
CA HIS A 196 0.58 2.22 54.01
C HIS A 196 0.92 1.62 52.64
N MET A 197 2.17 1.18 52.44
CA MET A 197 2.61 0.56 51.19
C MET A 197 1.82 -0.73 50.88
N LYS A 198 1.47 -1.54 51.89
CA LYS A 198 0.59 -2.71 51.72
C LYS A 198 -0.83 -2.32 51.29
N THR A 199 -1.41 -1.30 51.92
CA THR A 199 -2.75 -0.81 51.56
C THR A 199 -2.77 -0.27 50.15
N VAL A 200 -1.80 0.57 49.79
CA VAL A 200 -1.67 1.11 48.42
C VAL A 200 -1.51 -0.02 47.41
N ALA A 201 -0.65 -1.01 47.69
CA ALA A 201 -0.50 -2.17 46.80
C ALA A 201 -1.82 -2.91 46.57
N TYR A 202 -2.57 -3.18 47.65
CA TYR A 202 -3.87 -3.83 47.56
C TYR A 202 -4.90 -3.01 46.77
N ASP A 203 -4.99 -1.71 47.03
CA ASP A 203 -5.90 -0.81 46.32
C ASP A 203 -5.53 -0.72 44.83
N THR A 204 -4.24 -0.67 44.51
CA THR A 204 -3.78 -0.69 43.12
C THR A 204 -4.08 -2.02 42.42
N ASP A 205 -3.91 -3.15 43.11
CA ASP A 205 -4.24 -4.48 42.56
C ASP A 205 -5.76 -4.58 42.28
N LEU A 206 -6.60 -4.08 43.19
CA LEU A 206 -8.04 -4.02 43.00
C LEU A 206 -8.42 -3.16 41.78
N ILE A 207 -7.79 -1.99 41.62
CA ILE A 207 -8.02 -1.12 40.46
C ILE A 207 -7.57 -1.82 39.17
N ILE A 208 -6.42 -2.50 39.19
CA ILE A 208 -5.92 -3.27 38.05
C ILE A 208 -6.92 -4.34 37.65
N ASP A 209 -7.48 -5.09 38.59
CA ASP A 209 -8.45 -6.15 38.29
C ASP A 209 -9.78 -5.59 37.78
N GLN A 210 -10.26 -4.47 38.31
CA GLN A 210 -11.42 -3.76 37.76
C GLN A 210 -11.17 -3.28 36.33
N LEU A 211 -9.98 -2.75 36.04
CA LEU A 211 -9.62 -2.30 34.70
C LEU A 211 -9.50 -3.48 33.73
N LYS A 212 -8.93 -4.62 34.14
CA LYS A 212 -8.90 -5.84 33.34
C LYS A 212 -10.31 -6.30 32.97
N SER A 213 -11.21 -6.41 33.95
CA SER A 213 -12.61 -6.79 33.71
C SER A 213 -13.31 -5.84 32.74
N ARG A 214 -13.10 -4.51 32.87
CA ARG A 214 -13.65 -3.54 31.92
C ARG A 214 -13.10 -3.70 30.49
N VAL A 215 -11.82 -4.04 30.36
CA VAL A 215 -11.19 -4.29 29.05
C VAL A 215 -11.75 -5.57 28.43
N GLU A 216 -11.91 -6.63 29.21
CA GLU A 216 -12.52 -7.90 28.77
C GLU A 216 -13.98 -7.69 28.34
N ASP A 217 -14.77 -6.97 29.14
CA ASP A 217 -16.16 -6.61 28.80
C ASP A 217 -16.24 -5.77 27.52
N ALA A 218 -15.34 -4.79 27.35
CA ALA A 218 -15.27 -3.98 26.16
C ALA A 218 -14.91 -4.81 24.91
N ALA A 219 -13.98 -5.75 25.03
CA ALA A 219 -13.60 -6.67 23.96
C ALA A 219 -14.77 -7.58 23.56
N LEU A 220 -15.46 -8.18 24.55
CA LEU A 220 -16.61 -9.04 24.31
C LEU A 220 -17.78 -8.27 23.67
N ASN A 221 -18.04 -7.05 24.13
CA ASN A 221 -19.06 -6.18 23.55
C ASN A 221 -18.70 -5.77 22.11
N ALA A 222 -17.42 -5.47 21.83
CA ALA A 222 -16.95 -5.18 20.48
C ALA A 222 -17.13 -6.38 19.54
N GLU A 223 -16.79 -7.59 19.99
CA GLU A 223 -17.00 -8.82 19.22
C GLU A 223 -18.49 -9.07 18.95
N THR A 224 -19.34 -8.94 19.98
CA THR A 224 -20.79 -9.14 19.86
C THR A 224 -21.40 -8.14 18.87
N ARG A 225 -21.00 -6.86 18.94
CA ARG A 225 -21.40 -5.83 17.97
C ARG A 225 -20.88 -6.13 16.58
N GLY A 226 -19.63 -6.60 16.45
CA GLY A 226 -19.04 -7.02 15.19
C GLY A 226 -19.87 -8.12 14.51
N ARG A 227 -20.19 -9.20 15.24
CA ARG A 227 -21.04 -10.29 14.74
C ARG A 227 -22.44 -9.81 14.36
N TYR A 228 -23.03 -8.90 15.14
CA TYR A 228 -24.33 -8.31 14.82
C TYR A 228 -24.29 -7.53 13.50
N ILE A 229 -23.29 -6.66 13.32
CA ILE A 229 -23.13 -5.87 12.09
C ILE A 229 -22.87 -6.77 10.89
N GLU A 230 -22.04 -7.80 11.02
CA GLU A 230 -21.77 -8.75 9.94
C GLU A 230 -23.05 -9.49 9.51
N ASN A 231 -23.79 -10.04 10.47
CA ASN A 231 -25.05 -10.73 10.20
C ASN A 231 -26.10 -9.79 9.61
N TRP A 232 -26.19 -8.55 10.10
CA TRP A 232 -27.08 -7.54 9.55
C TRP A 232 -26.71 -7.19 8.11
N GLN A 233 -25.42 -6.99 7.83
CA GLN A 233 -24.94 -6.70 6.48
C GLN A 233 -25.20 -7.88 5.54
N ARG A 234 -24.96 -9.11 5.99
CA ARG A 234 -25.24 -10.34 5.22
C ARG A 234 -26.71 -10.46 4.87
N ALA A 235 -27.60 -10.32 5.86
CA ALA A 235 -29.04 -10.36 5.64
C ALA A 235 -29.51 -9.25 4.68
N ARG A 236 -28.92 -8.05 4.79
CA ARG A 236 -29.20 -6.94 3.87
C ARG A 236 -28.75 -7.26 2.45
N THR A 237 -27.55 -7.83 2.26
CA THR A 237 -27.06 -8.22 0.93
C THR A 237 -27.90 -9.34 0.33
N GLU A 238 -28.29 -10.34 1.11
CA GLU A 238 -29.18 -11.42 0.69
C GLU A 238 -30.55 -10.87 0.28
N GLN A 239 -31.12 -9.95 1.06
CA GLN A 239 -32.38 -9.28 0.72
C GLN A 239 -32.28 -8.49 -0.58
N HIS A 240 -31.18 -7.73 -0.77
CA HIS A 240 -30.96 -6.99 -2.01
C HIS A 240 -30.80 -7.92 -3.21
N GLN A 241 -30.03 -8.99 -3.07
CA GLN A 241 -29.86 -10.00 -4.11
C GLN A 241 -31.18 -10.64 -4.50
N GLN A 242 -32.00 -11.03 -3.51
CA GLN A 242 -33.32 -11.58 -3.79
C GLN A 242 -34.23 -10.55 -4.47
N SER A 243 -34.25 -9.30 -4.01
CA SER A 243 -35.05 -8.26 -4.66
C SER A 243 -34.61 -7.96 -6.08
N ILE A 244 -33.32 -8.10 -6.40
CA ILE A 244 -32.81 -7.98 -7.77
C ILE A 244 -33.31 -9.16 -8.60
N LEU A 245 -33.14 -10.38 -8.11
CA LEU A 245 -33.62 -11.60 -8.78
C LEU A 245 -35.12 -11.55 -9.06
N ASP A 246 -35.93 -11.14 -8.08
CA ASP A 246 -37.38 -11.03 -8.24
C ASP A 246 -37.76 -10.00 -9.33
N LYS A 247 -37.03 -8.88 -9.42
CA LYS A 247 -37.25 -7.85 -10.44
C LYS A 247 -36.73 -8.24 -11.81
N GLU A 248 -35.63 -8.99 -11.88
CA GLU A 248 -34.98 -9.37 -13.13
C GLU A 248 -35.57 -10.65 -13.74
N SER A 249 -36.15 -11.54 -12.93
CA SER A 249 -36.73 -12.82 -13.39
C SER A 249 -37.78 -12.63 -14.49
N GLY A 250 -38.79 -11.78 -14.27
CA GLY A 250 -39.87 -11.54 -15.24
C GLY A 250 -39.38 -11.00 -16.60
N PRO A 251 -38.56 -9.91 -16.62
CA PRO A 251 -37.92 -9.44 -17.84
C PRO A 251 -37.00 -10.47 -18.48
N SER A 252 -36.22 -11.22 -17.70
CA SER A 252 -35.31 -12.25 -18.20
C SER A 252 -36.06 -13.38 -18.90
N ASP A 253 -37.15 -13.87 -18.30
CA ASP A 253 -38.01 -14.90 -18.89
C ASP A 253 -38.68 -14.38 -20.17
N SER A 254 -39.09 -13.12 -20.18
CA SER A 254 -39.66 -12.47 -21.37
C SER A 254 -38.63 -12.36 -22.50
N ILE A 255 -37.39 -11.96 -22.17
CA ILE A 255 -36.29 -11.88 -23.13
C ILE A 255 -36.00 -13.26 -23.73
N GLU A 256 -35.90 -14.30 -22.91
CA GLU A 256 -35.68 -15.67 -23.39
C GLU A 256 -36.84 -16.18 -24.25
N PHE A 257 -38.09 -15.87 -23.88
CA PHE A 257 -39.26 -16.18 -24.70
C PHE A 257 -39.19 -15.52 -26.09
N TYR A 258 -38.91 -14.22 -26.15
CA TYR A 258 -38.79 -13.51 -27.44
C TYR A 258 -37.57 -13.95 -28.24
N ARG A 259 -36.47 -14.31 -27.58
CA ARG A 259 -35.27 -14.86 -28.23
C ARG A 259 -35.58 -16.19 -28.92
N LEU A 260 -36.30 -17.09 -28.24
CA LEU A 260 -36.73 -18.35 -28.82
C LEU A 260 -37.68 -18.13 -30.01
N ARG A 261 -38.67 -17.24 -29.84
CA ARG A 261 -39.62 -16.90 -30.90
C ARG A 261 -38.91 -16.32 -32.13
N LEU A 262 -37.97 -15.39 -31.93
CA LEU A 262 -37.19 -14.79 -32.99
C LEU A 262 -36.38 -15.84 -33.75
N SER A 263 -35.74 -16.79 -33.03
CA SER A 263 -35.01 -17.88 -33.67
C SER A 263 -35.92 -18.78 -34.51
N GLN A 264 -37.13 -19.08 -34.04
CA GLN A 264 -38.11 -19.83 -34.82
C GLN A 264 -38.57 -19.06 -36.05
N GLU A 265 -38.88 -17.77 -35.91
CA GLU A 265 -39.29 -16.92 -37.02
C GLU A 265 -38.21 -16.78 -38.08
N GLN A 266 -36.95 -16.63 -37.68
CA GLN A 266 -35.80 -16.63 -38.59
C GLN A 266 -35.68 -17.94 -39.37
N ARG A 267 -35.91 -19.10 -38.71
CA ARG A 267 -35.90 -20.40 -39.40
C ARG A 267 -37.04 -20.51 -40.42
N ILE A 268 -38.25 -20.14 -40.04
CA ILE A 268 -39.41 -20.15 -40.94
C ILE A 268 -39.18 -19.19 -42.11
N HIS A 269 -38.65 -17.99 -41.85
CA HIS A 269 -38.34 -17.02 -42.88
C HIS A 269 -37.34 -17.57 -43.90
N ALA A 270 -36.26 -18.20 -43.44
CA ALA A 270 -35.27 -18.85 -44.32
C ALA A 270 -35.89 -19.96 -45.17
N GLU A 271 -36.83 -20.75 -44.62
CA GLU A 271 -37.57 -21.77 -45.38
C GLU A 271 -38.50 -21.14 -46.44
N VAL A 272 -39.19 -20.05 -46.09
CA VAL A 272 -40.04 -19.30 -47.03
C VAL A 272 -39.21 -18.67 -48.14
N GLU A 273 -38.09 -18.03 -47.82
CA GLU A 273 -37.15 -17.47 -48.80
C GLU A 273 -36.63 -18.55 -49.74
N LEU A 274 -36.26 -19.72 -49.21
CA LEU A 274 -35.83 -20.86 -50.02
C LEU A 274 -36.94 -21.31 -50.99
N LEU A 275 -38.18 -21.44 -50.51
CA LEU A 275 -39.32 -21.80 -51.36
C LEU A 275 -39.57 -20.76 -52.45
N VAL A 276 -39.58 -19.47 -52.10
CA VAL A 276 -39.75 -18.38 -53.06
C VAL A 276 -38.64 -18.39 -54.11
N ASN A 277 -37.39 -18.61 -53.70
CA ASN A 277 -36.27 -18.73 -54.63
C ASN A 277 -36.42 -19.93 -55.57
N ILE A 278 -36.90 -21.08 -55.08
CA ILE A 278 -37.23 -22.24 -55.94
C ILE A 278 -38.31 -21.88 -56.96
N PHE A 279 -39.39 -21.20 -56.54
CA PHE A 279 -40.46 -20.77 -57.45
C PHE A 279 -39.97 -19.76 -58.50
N ILE A 280 -39.14 -18.80 -58.10
CA ILE A 280 -38.53 -17.84 -59.03
C ILE A 280 -37.67 -18.59 -60.05
N SER A 281 -36.81 -19.51 -59.59
CA SER A 281 -35.95 -20.31 -60.46
C SER A 281 -36.75 -21.16 -61.46
N ASP A 282 -37.80 -21.86 -61.00
CA ASP A 282 -38.70 -22.64 -61.87
C ASP A 282 -39.41 -21.75 -62.90
N THR A 283 -39.83 -20.54 -62.51
CA THR A 283 -40.45 -19.58 -63.42
C THR A 283 -39.45 -19.06 -64.45
N LEU A 284 -38.23 -18.72 -64.04
CA LEU A 284 -37.16 -18.30 -64.94
C LEU A 284 -36.80 -19.42 -65.93
N GLN A 285 -36.72 -20.67 -65.46
CA GLN A 285 -36.48 -21.83 -66.32
C GLN A 285 -37.61 -22.00 -67.34
N LYS A 286 -38.88 -21.83 -66.94
CA LYS A 286 -40.01 -21.85 -67.88
C LYS A 286 -39.90 -20.72 -68.91
N VAL A 287 -39.58 -19.50 -68.50
CA VAL A 287 -39.36 -18.37 -69.42
C VAL A 287 -38.24 -18.68 -70.40
N GLU A 288 -37.11 -19.23 -69.93
CA GLU A 288 -35.99 -19.63 -70.77
C GLU A 288 -36.40 -20.72 -71.78
N THR A 289 -37.18 -21.72 -71.36
CA THR A 289 -37.69 -22.74 -72.31
C THR A 289 -38.60 -22.14 -73.38
N TRP A 290 -39.45 -21.16 -73.04
CA TRP A 290 -40.30 -20.46 -73.99
C TRP A 290 -39.52 -19.54 -74.92
N MET A 291 -38.48 -18.88 -74.40
CA MET A 291 -37.57 -18.05 -75.18
C MET A 291 -36.82 -18.90 -76.21
N ASN A 292 -36.21 -20.00 -75.79
CA ASN A 292 -35.54 -20.95 -76.68
C ASN A 292 -36.49 -21.49 -77.76
N LYS A 293 -37.75 -21.78 -77.39
CA LYS A 293 -38.77 -22.20 -78.35
C LYS A 293 -39.09 -21.10 -79.36
N TYR A 294 -39.29 -19.87 -78.90
CA TYR A 294 -39.58 -18.72 -79.77
C TYR A 294 -38.42 -18.45 -80.73
N ASP A 295 -37.18 -18.50 -80.25
CA ASP A 295 -35.99 -18.34 -81.09
C ASP A 295 -35.93 -19.45 -82.15
N THR A 296 -36.17 -20.72 -81.77
CA THR A 296 -36.24 -21.84 -82.73
C THR A 296 -37.35 -21.65 -83.77
N ASP A 297 -38.56 -21.28 -83.32
CA ASP A 297 -39.71 -21.05 -84.21
C ASP A 297 -39.45 -19.86 -85.16
N MET A 298 -38.73 -18.83 -84.68
CA MET A 298 -38.32 -17.66 -85.48
C MET A 298 -37.26 -18.04 -86.52
N GLU A 299 -36.24 -18.80 -86.13
CA GLU A 299 -35.22 -19.35 -87.05
C GLU A 299 -35.87 -20.22 -88.14
N ASP A 300 -36.82 -21.08 -87.79
CA ASP A 300 -37.58 -21.89 -88.74
C ASP A 300 -38.41 -21.05 -89.71
N MET A 301 -39.06 -19.99 -89.22
CA MET A 301 -39.83 -19.06 -90.05
C MET A 301 -38.94 -18.23 -90.97
N ASP A 302 -37.81 -17.73 -90.48
CA ASP A 302 -36.83 -17.00 -91.29
C ASP A 302 -36.23 -17.90 -92.37
N LEU A 303 -35.92 -19.16 -92.04
CA LEU A 303 -35.49 -20.16 -93.02
C LEU A 303 -36.56 -20.39 -94.09
N LYS A 304 -37.83 -20.50 -93.68
CA LYS A 304 -38.97 -20.63 -94.63
C LYS A 304 -39.13 -19.40 -95.51
N ILE A 305 -38.97 -18.19 -94.98
CA ILE A 305 -38.98 -16.95 -95.74
C ILE A 305 -37.83 -16.93 -96.74
N GLN A 306 -36.61 -17.29 -96.34
CA GLN A 306 -35.47 -17.40 -97.25
C GLN A 306 -35.72 -18.40 -98.38
N ILE A 307 -36.24 -19.59 -98.08
CA ILE A 307 -36.60 -20.59 -99.09
C ILE A 307 -37.62 -20.02 -100.08
N MET A 308 -38.67 -19.36 -99.58
CA MET A 308 -39.70 -18.75 -100.44
C MET A 308 -39.16 -17.59 -101.27
N LYS A 309 -38.29 -16.75 -100.70
CA LYS A 309 -37.62 -15.67 -101.42
C LYS A 309 -36.71 -16.21 -102.53
N ASN A 310 -35.95 -17.26 -102.26
CA ASN A 310 -35.14 -17.94 -103.28
C ASN A 310 -36.02 -18.54 -104.39
N LYS A 311 -37.13 -19.21 -104.03
CA LYS A 311 -38.09 -19.72 -105.03
C LYS A 311 -38.68 -18.60 -105.89
N TYR A 312 -39.06 -17.48 -105.27
CA TYR A 312 -39.56 -16.30 -105.99
C TYR A 312 -38.49 -15.73 -106.92
N GLN A 313 -37.26 -15.58 -106.44
CA GLN A 313 -36.12 -15.09 -107.23
C GLN A 313 -35.86 -16.01 -108.44
N SER A 314 -35.81 -17.33 -108.25
CA SER A 314 -35.67 -18.28 -109.36
C SER A 314 -36.84 -18.21 -110.34
N ALA A 315 -38.07 -17.98 -109.87
CA ALA A 315 -39.22 -17.81 -110.75
C ALA A 315 -39.16 -16.49 -111.55
N VAL A 316 -38.66 -15.40 -110.94
CA VAL A 316 -38.42 -14.13 -111.62
C VAL A 316 -37.32 -14.28 -112.67
N GLU A 317 -36.21 -14.95 -112.35
CA GLU A 317 -35.12 -15.23 -113.29
C GLU A 317 -35.63 -16.05 -114.50
N GLN A 318 -36.43 -17.11 -114.26
CA GLN A 318 -37.07 -17.86 -115.35
C GLN A 318 -38.00 -16.98 -116.19
N ARG A 319 -38.75 -16.06 -115.58
CA ARG A 319 -39.61 -15.11 -116.30
C ARG A 319 -38.78 -14.18 -117.17
N GLU A 320 -37.70 -13.61 -116.64
CA GLU A 320 -36.79 -12.73 -117.36
C GLU A 320 -36.10 -13.44 -118.53
N GLU A 321 -35.66 -14.69 -118.33
CA GLU A 321 -35.11 -15.53 -119.41
C GLU A 321 -36.16 -15.79 -120.51
N MET A 322 -37.40 -16.09 -120.13
CA MET A 322 -38.50 -16.21 -121.09
C MET A 322 -38.81 -14.90 -121.81
N GLU A 323 -38.81 -13.75 -121.13
CA GLU A 323 -38.99 -12.43 -121.76
C GLU A 323 -37.86 -12.11 -122.74
N GLN A 324 -36.61 -12.44 -122.41
CA GLN A 324 -35.47 -12.29 -123.31
C GLN A 324 -35.59 -13.18 -124.55
N THR A 325 -35.99 -14.45 -124.40
CA THR A 325 -36.22 -15.34 -125.54
C THR A 325 -37.38 -14.85 -126.41
N TYR A 326 -38.49 -14.38 -125.81
CA TYR A 326 -39.59 -13.75 -126.55
C TYR A 326 -39.15 -12.49 -127.31
N ALA A 327 -38.41 -11.59 -126.68
CA ALA A 327 -37.89 -10.38 -127.32
C ALA A 327 -36.94 -10.73 -128.49
N TYR A 328 -36.08 -11.72 -128.31
CA TYR A 328 -35.22 -12.25 -129.38
C TYR A 328 -36.03 -12.82 -130.55
N HIS A 329 -37.09 -13.60 -130.25
CA HIS A 329 -37.99 -14.13 -131.27
C HIS A 329 -38.82 -13.04 -131.97
N GLU A 330 -39.25 -11.98 -131.27
CA GLU A 330 -39.98 -10.85 -131.85
C GLU A 330 -39.11 -10.08 -132.85
N VAL A 331 -37.83 -9.86 -132.54
CA VAL A 331 -36.85 -9.26 -133.47
C VAL A 331 -36.67 -10.14 -134.72
N LEU A 332 -36.54 -11.46 -134.54
CA LEU A 332 -36.50 -12.43 -135.63
C LEU A 332 -37.75 -12.37 -136.51
N MET A 333 -38.95 -12.32 -135.92
CA MET A 333 -40.21 -12.18 -136.66
C MET A 333 -40.30 -10.86 -137.41
N LYS A 334 -39.93 -9.74 -136.80
CA LYS A 334 -39.91 -8.43 -137.48
C LYS A 334 -38.96 -8.43 -138.67
N ASN A 335 -37.76 -9.01 -138.53
CA ASN A 335 -36.81 -9.16 -139.63
C ASN A 335 -37.37 -10.05 -140.75
N TRP A 336 -38.08 -11.14 -140.42
CA TRP A 336 -38.72 -12.02 -141.39
C TRP A 336 -39.89 -11.35 -142.14
N ILE A 337 -40.69 -10.54 -141.44
CA ILE A 337 -41.78 -9.76 -142.04
C ILE A 337 -41.21 -8.68 -142.98
N GLN A 338 -40.19 -7.93 -142.55
CA GLN A 338 -39.51 -6.95 -143.41
C GLN A 338 -38.93 -7.59 -144.67
N PHE A 339 -38.27 -8.74 -144.54
CA PHE A 339 -37.78 -9.50 -145.69
C PHE A 339 -38.91 -9.89 -146.67
N LYS A 340 -40.09 -10.26 -146.16
CA LYS A 340 -41.26 -10.58 -146.99
C LYS A 340 -41.84 -9.32 -147.67
N ASP A 341 -41.94 -8.21 -146.97
CA ASP A 341 -42.45 -6.94 -147.50
C ASP A 341 -41.53 -6.33 -148.56
N ASP A 342 -40.22 -6.42 -148.37
CA ASP A 342 -39.26 -5.95 -149.38
C ASP A 342 -39.32 -6.83 -150.64
N ARG A 343 -39.58 -8.14 -150.47
CA ARG A 343 -39.78 -9.07 -151.59
C ARG A 343 -41.09 -8.81 -152.35
N THR A 344 -42.18 -8.46 -151.67
CA THR A 344 -43.45 -8.11 -152.35
C THR A 344 -43.35 -6.79 -153.10
N LYS A 345 -42.73 -5.75 -152.52
CA LYS A 345 -42.47 -4.47 -153.20
C LYS A 345 -41.60 -4.64 -154.46
N ALA A 346 -40.60 -5.51 -154.41
CA ALA A 346 -39.76 -5.81 -155.58
C ALA A 346 -40.54 -6.47 -156.73
N LEU A 347 -41.51 -7.35 -156.41
CA LEU A 347 -42.39 -7.96 -157.40
C LEU A 347 -43.38 -6.95 -158.00
N GLU A 348 -43.99 -6.11 -157.17
CA GLU A 348 -44.91 -5.06 -157.62
C GLU A 348 -44.24 -4.07 -158.58
N TYR A 349 -42.98 -3.70 -158.33
CA TYR A 349 -42.20 -2.84 -159.23
C TYR A 349 -41.97 -3.48 -160.61
N GLN A 350 -41.69 -4.80 -160.66
CA GLN A 350 -41.54 -5.52 -161.94
C GLN A 350 -42.87 -5.65 -162.70
N GLU A 351 -43.98 -5.84 -161.98
CA GLU A 351 -45.31 -5.92 -162.58
C GLU A 351 -45.76 -4.57 -163.19
N LEU A 352 -45.43 -3.46 -162.51
CA LEU A 352 -45.71 -2.11 -163.03
C LEU A 352 -44.89 -1.81 -164.30
N MET A 353 -43.62 -2.21 -164.34
CA MET A 353 -42.74 -2.08 -165.51
C MET A 353 -43.30 -2.82 -166.74
N THR A 354 -43.77 -4.04 -166.56
CA THR A 354 -44.34 -4.85 -167.66
C THR A 354 -45.68 -4.32 -168.14
N LYS A 355 -46.58 -3.89 -167.24
CA LYS A 355 -47.85 -3.22 -167.61
C LYS A 355 -47.62 -1.91 -168.37
N SER A 356 -46.62 -1.12 -167.98
CA SER A 356 -46.24 0.12 -168.68
C SER A 356 -45.76 -0.17 -170.11
N ALA A 357 -44.93 -1.20 -170.30
CA ALA A 357 -44.46 -1.63 -171.61
C ALA A 357 -45.61 -2.11 -172.54
N ILE A 358 -46.62 -2.79 -171.98
CA ILE A 358 -47.80 -3.27 -172.73
C ILE A 358 -48.68 -2.10 -173.22
N ILE A 359 -48.84 -1.04 -172.42
CA ILE A 359 -49.64 0.14 -172.81
C ILE A 359 -48.99 0.90 -173.97
N VAL A 360 -47.66 1.04 -173.96
CA VAL A 360 -46.91 1.63 -175.08
C VAL A 360 -47.04 0.78 -176.36
N GLN A 361 -46.99 -0.56 -176.24
CA GLN A 361 -47.20 -1.46 -177.38
C GLN A 361 -48.64 -1.43 -177.93
N ALA A 362 -49.65 -1.23 -177.07
CA ALA A 362 -51.05 -1.13 -177.48
C ALA A 362 -51.38 0.21 -178.17
N TRP A 363 -50.74 1.31 -177.74
CA TRP A 363 -50.88 2.63 -178.36
C TRP A 363 -50.35 2.65 -179.80
N TRP A 364 -49.20 2.01 -180.05
CA TRP A 364 -48.60 1.97 -181.40
C TRP A 364 -49.41 1.10 -182.39
N ARG A 365 -50.01 -0.01 -181.91
CA ARG A 365 -50.89 -0.86 -182.74
C ARG A 365 -52.22 -0.18 -183.09
N GLY A 366 -52.75 0.69 -182.23
CA GLY A 366 -53.97 1.47 -182.49
C GLY A 366 -53.81 2.57 -183.54
N LEU A 367 -52.60 3.11 -183.70
CA LEU A 367 -52.29 4.12 -184.72
C LEU A 367 -52.24 3.51 -186.13
N LEU A 368 -51.68 2.29 -186.27
CA LEU A 368 -51.59 1.54 -187.54
C LEU A 368 -52.97 1.24 -188.16
N VAL A 369 -53.99 1.01 -187.33
CA VAL A 369 -55.35 0.68 -187.77
C VAL A 369 -56.13 1.90 -188.30
N ARG A 370 -55.79 3.12 -187.86
CA ARG A 370 -56.54 4.35 -188.21
C ARG A 370 -56.04 5.05 -189.48
N LEU A 371 -54.83 4.73 -189.95
CA LEU A 371 -54.22 5.29 -191.17
C LEU A 371 -54.23 4.35 -192.39
N GLN A 372 -54.94 3.22 -192.33
CA GLN A 372 -55.23 2.32 -193.46
C GLN A 372 -54.03 1.96 -194.36
N LEU A 373 -52.91 1.59 -193.75
CA LEU A 373 -51.77 0.95 -194.40
C LEU A 373 -51.72 -0.53 -194.00
N GLY A 374 -51.73 -1.43 -194.99
CA GLY A 374 -51.57 -2.87 -194.79
C GLY A 374 -52.79 -3.73 -195.17
N PRO A 375 -52.74 -5.04 -194.89
CA PRO A 375 -53.21 -6.10 -195.81
C PRO A 375 -54.72 -6.42 -195.75
N TYR A 376 -55.63 -5.44 -195.72
CA TYR A 376 -57.08 -5.68 -195.55
C TYR A 376 -58.02 -4.82 -196.44
N LYS A 377 -58.00 -5.00 -197.78
CA LYS A 377 -59.08 -4.55 -198.70
C LYS A 377 -59.52 -5.68 -199.68
N PRO A 378 -60.81 -6.10 -199.73
CA PRO A 378 -61.37 -7.06 -200.71
C PRO A 378 -62.26 -6.41 -201.83
N PRO A 379 -62.74 -7.12 -202.90
CA PRO A 379 -62.46 -6.77 -204.31
C PRO A 379 -63.65 -6.68 -205.34
N ARG A 380 -63.27 -6.44 -206.62
CA ARG A 380 -63.88 -6.72 -207.98
C ARG A 380 -64.75 -5.60 -208.64
N ARG A 381 -64.69 -5.27 -209.96
CA ARG A 381 -64.05 -5.87 -211.17
C ARG A 381 -64.12 -4.95 -212.44
N ARG A 382 -63.22 -5.24 -213.43
CA ARG A 382 -63.20 -4.98 -214.91
C ARG A 382 -62.53 -3.67 -215.41
N PRO A 383 -62.05 -3.59 -216.68
CA PRO A 383 -61.28 -4.54 -217.53
C PRO A 383 -60.04 -3.83 -218.23
N PRO A 384 -59.26 -4.48 -219.13
CA PRO A 384 -57.82 -4.19 -219.44
C PRO A 384 -57.60 -3.24 -220.65
N PRO A 385 -56.39 -2.67 -220.93
CA PRO A 385 -55.21 -3.32 -221.57
C PRO A 385 -53.82 -2.70 -221.14
N PRO A 386 -52.66 -2.84 -221.86
CA PRO A 386 -51.79 -4.03 -222.03
C PRO A 386 -50.26 -3.78 -221.81
N GLY A 387 -49.46 -4.87 -221.60
CA GLY A 387 -47.98 -4.94 -221.78
C GLY A 387 -47.12 -4.28 -220.69
N GLU A 388 -45.92 -4.71 -220.28
CA GLU A 388 -44.91 -5.65 -220.76
C GLU A 388 -43.89 -5.97 -219.63
N ALA A 389 -43.19 -7.10 -219.76
CA ALA A 389 -41.81 -7.39 -219.31
C ALA A 389 -41.49 -7.43 -217.79
N LYS A 390 -41.17 -8.63 -217.23
CA LYS A 390 -39.81 -9.17 -216.95
C LYS A 390 -39.08 -8.42 -215.81
N LYS A 391 -38.42 -9.03 -214.81
CA LYS A 391 -37.50 -10.18 -214.79
C LYS A 391 -37.02 -10.42 -213.33
N LYS A 392 -36.64 -11.66 -213.02
CA LYS A 392 -35.59 -12.18 -212.09
C LYS A 392 -34.89 -11.14 -211.18
N LYS A 393 -34.72 -11.38 -209.87
CA LYS A 393 -33.90 -12.44 -209.28
C LYS A 393 -34.26 -12.63 -207.80
#